data_AF-A0A522Q8T2-F1
#
_entry.id   AF-A0A522Q8T2-F1
#
_cell.length_a   1.000
_cell.length_b   1.000
_cell.length_c   1.000
_cell.angle_alpha   90.00
_cell.angle_beta   90.00
_cell.angle_gamma   90.00
#
_symmetry.space_group_name_H-M   'P 1'
#
loop_
_entity.id
_entity.type
_entity.pdbx_description
1 polymer ?
#
loop_
_entity_poly.entity_id
_entity_poly.type
_entity_poly.pdbx_seq_one_letter_code
_entity_poly.pdbx_strand_id
1 'polypeptide(L)'
;MTASIKWWIAAAVFAAAFLFLSIQEGVYDFSVSLMPGHWHVFPRKVMATACFAILSFCVARAAERDRGRTGWVVPVSTGTIFSAVIEVAQHYYDRYLGVPIEPHIWNAIDVLTGTIGGLLAVWALSLTRRPGRSERRRQARPEP
;
A
#
# COMPACT_ATOMS: atom_id res chain seq x y z
N MET A 1 11.27 3.47 18.37
CA MET A 1 10.07 3.06 19.13
C MET A 1 9.53 1.78 18.52
N THR A 2 9.40 0.70 19.29
CA THR A 2 8.75 -0.53 18.82
C THR A 2 7.25 -0.38 19.04
N ALA A 3 6.51 -0.03 18.00
CA ALA A 3 5.04 -0.04 18.05
C ALA A 3 4.54 -1.47 18.37
N SER A 4 3.53 -1.58 19.21
CA SER A 4 2.91 -2.86 19.60
C SER A 4 2.32 -3.58 18.39
N ILE A 5 2.28 -4.91 18.40
CA ILE A 5 1.63 -5.70 17.33
C ILE A 5 0.17 -5.30 17.12
N LYS A 6 -0.51 -4.89 18.20
CA LYS A 6 -1.89 -4.39 18.16
C LYS A 6 -2.02 -3.14 17.28
N TRP A 7 -1.01 -2.26 17.28
CA TRP A 7 -0.97 -1.06 16.45
C TRP A 7 -0.88 -1.40 14.95
N TRP A 8 -0.03 -2.36 14.60
CA TRP A 8 0.13 -2.80 13.20
C TRP A 8 -1.10 -3.51 12.67
N ILE A 9 -1.76 -4.32 13.51
CA ILE A 9 -3.04 -4.94 13.17
C ILE A 9 -4.09 -3.85 12.95
N ALA A 10 -4.20 -2.88 13.86
CA ALA A 10 -5.13 -1.77 13.73
C ALA A 10 -4.88 -0.95 12.45
N ALA A 11 -3.62 -0.65 12.12
CA ALA A 11 -3.25 0.07 10.90
C ALA A 11 -3.61 -0.72 9.62
N ALA A 12 -3.39 -2.04 9.61
CA ALA A 12 -3.74 -2.89 8.48
C ALA A 12 -5.25 -3.01 8.29
N VAL A 13 -6.00 -3.21 9.40
CA VAL A 13 -7.47 -3.24 9.38
C VAL A 13 -8.03 -1.90 8.92
N PHE A 14 -7.49 -0.79 9.43
CA PHE A 14 -7.88 0.55 9.03
C PHE A 14 -7.64 0.78 7.53
N ALA A 15 -6.45 0.46 7.02
CA ALA A 15 -6.13 0.61 5.60
C ALA A 15 -7.02 -0.27 4.70
N ALA A 16 -7.31 -1.50 5.11
CA ALA A 16 -8.20 -2.39 4.36
C ALA A 16 -9.66 -1.89 4.36
N ALA A 17 -10.17 -1.46 5.51
CA ALA A 17 -11.50 -0.88 5.61
C ALA A 17 -11.63 0.40 4.77
N PHE A 18 -10.59 1.23 4.75
CA PHE A 18 -10.58 2.47 3.97
C PHE A 18 -10.53 2.21 2.46
N LEU A 19 -9.76 1.21 2.02
CA LEU A 19 -9.78 0.75 0.62
C LEU A 19 -11.17 0.24 0.23
N PHE A 20 -11.83 -0.53 1.10
CA PHE A 20 -13.19 -1.00 0.84
C PHE A 20 -14.20 0.16 0.75
N LEU A 21 -14.14 1.12 1.67
CA LEU A 21 -14.97 2.32 1.63
C LEU A 21 -14.73 3.14 0.36
N SER A 22 -13.51 3.18 -0.17
CA SER A 22 -13.16 3.94 -1.39
C SER A 22 -13.83 3.41 -2.68
N ILE A 23 -14.44 2.23 -2.62
CA ILE A 23 -15.20 1.61 -3.72
C ILE A 23 -16.70 1.96 -3.61
N GLN A 24 -17.17 2.49 -2.48
CA GLN A 24 -18.57 2.83 -2.28
C GLN A 24 -18.96 4.17 -2.92
N GLU A 25 -20.19 4.26 -3.42
CA GLU A 25 -20.76 5.45 -4.06
C GLU A 25 -20.67 6.71 -3.20
N GLY A 26 -20.90 6.60 -1.87
CA GLY A 26 -20.83 7.76 -0.98
C GLY A 26 -19.44 8.42 -0.93
N VAL A 27 -18.36 7.65 -1.13
CA VAL A 27 -17.00 8.20 -1.20
C VAL A 27 -16.70 8.78 -2.59
N TYR A 28 -17.30 8.20 -3.64
CA TYR A 28 -17.27 8.79 -4.98
C TYR A 28 -17.92 10.17 -4.96
N ASP A 29 -19.14 10.30 -4.44
CA ASP A 29 -19.86 11.57 -4.34
C ASP A 29 -19.11 12.60 -3.51
N PHE A 30 -18.54 12.17 -2.37
CA PHE A 30 -17.68 13.03 -1.56
C PHE A 30 -16.46 13.53 -2.36
N SER A 31 -15.78 12.65 -3.10
CA SER A 31 -14.62 13.04 -3.91
C SER A 31 -14.98 14.02 -5.04
N VAL A 32 -16.17 13.85 -5.64
CA VAL A 32 -16.71 14.75 -6.67
C VAL A 32 -17.03 16.11 -6.07
N SER A 33 -17.60 16.16 -4.86
CA SER A 33 -17.86 17.41 -4.15
C SER A 33 -16.58 18.16 -3.76
N LEU A 34 -15.48 17.43 -3.49
CA LEU A 34 -14.21 18.01 -3.06
C LEU A 34 -13.42 18.61 -4.22
N MET A 35 -13.40 17.92 -5.37
CA MET A 35 -12.74 18.37 -6.59
C MET A 35 -13.63 18.08 -7.82
N PRO A 36 -14.46 19.03 -8.25
CA PRO A 36 -15.36 18.82 -9.39
C PRO A 36 -14.60 18.62 -10.71
N GLY A 37 -15.24 17.94 -11.67
CA GLY A 37 -14.65 17.59 -12.97
C GLY A 37 -13.75 16.35 -12.88
N HIS A 38 -12.83 16.16 -13.82
CA HIS A 38 -11.99 14.94 -13.88
C HIS A 38 -10.98 14.78 -12.74
N TRP A 39 -10.85 15.76 -11.85
CA TRP A 39 -9.89 15.75 -10.75
C TRP A 39 -10.39 15.06 -9.47
N HIS A 40 -11.69 14.71 -9.38
CA HIS A 40 -12.25 13.95 -8.25
C HIS A 40 -11.55 12.60 -8.02
N VAL A 41 -10.95 12.05 -9.07
CA VAL A 41 -10.19 10.80 -9.05
C VAL A 41 -8.90 10.95 -8.23
N PHE A 42 -8.28 12.14 -8.24
CA PHE A 42 -6.96 12.36 -7.63
C PHE A 42 -6.93 12.12 -6.11
N PRO A 43 -7.84 12.71 -5.29
CA PRO A 43 -7.94 12.40 -3.86
C PRO A 43 -8.08 10.90 -3.59
N ARG A 44 -8.89 10.18 -4.39
CA ARG A 44 -9.07 8.73 -4.24
C ARG A 44 -7.77 7.96 -4.50
N LYS A 45 -7.02 8.31 -5.56
CA LYS A 45 -5.72 7.68 -5.87
C LYS A 45 -4.67 7.97 -4.79
N VAL A 46 -4.64 9.18 -4.22
CA VAL A 46 -3.72 9.54 -3.12
C VAL A 46 -4.03 8.71 -1.87
N MET A 47 -5.30 8.62 -1.48
CA MET A 47 -5.74 7.83 -0.34
C MET A 47 -5.46 6.34 -0.54
N ALA A 48 -5.71 5.81 -1.73
CA ALA A 48 -5.38 4.43 -2.09
C ALA A 48 -3.87 4.16 -1.99
N THR A 49 -3.04 5.07 -2.51
CA THR A 49 -1.56 4.98 -2.41
C THR A 49 -1.10 4.88 -0.95
N ALA A 50 -1.66 5.71 -0.07
CA ALA A 50 -1.34 5.67 1.36
C ALA A 50 -1.74 4.33 2.01
N CYS A 51 -2.93 3.81 1.67
CA CYS A 51 -3.38 2.52 2.17
C CYS A 51 -2.50 1.37 1.67
N PHE A 52 -2.12 1.36 0.38
CA PHE A 52 -1.21 0.37 -0.19
C PHE A 52 0.18 0.45 0.45
N ALA A 53 0.67 1.65 0.75
CA ALA A 53 1.94 1.81 1.47
C ALA A 53 1.88 1.20 2.87
N ILE A 54 0.81 1.44 3.63
CA ILE A 54 0.62 0.87 4.98
C ILE A 54 0.56 -0.67 4.90
N LEU A 55 -0.26 -1.23 4.01
CA LEU A 55 -0.39 -2.68 3.85
C LEU A 55 0.94 -3.33 3.43
N SER A 56 1.60 -2.78 2.41
CA SER A 56 2.88 -3.26 1.92
C SER A 56 3.97 -3.20 2.99
N PHE A 57 3.97 -2.15 3.81
CA PHE A 57 4.86 -2.01 4.95
C PHE A 57 4.61 -3.09 6.00
N CYS A 58 3.34 -3.29 6.39
CA CYS A 58 2.95 -4.33 7.35
C CYS A 58 3.37 -5.74 6.90
N VAL A 59 3.10 -6.09 5.64
CA VAL A 59 3.48 -7.39 5.06
C VAL A 59 4.99 -7.57 5.04
N ALA A 60 5.74 -6.57 4.59
CA ALA A 60 7.19 -6.64 4.56
C ALA A 60 7.83 -6.72 5.96
N ARG A 61 7.27 -6.02 6.95
CA ARG A 61 7.67 -6.12 8.37
C ARG A 61 7.39 -7.52 8.94
N ALA A 62 6.27 -8.14 8.59
CA ALA A 62 5.97 -9.51 8.99
C ALA A 62 6.97 -10.49 8.36
N ALA A 63 7.22 -10.35 7.05
CA ALA A 63 8.21 -11.17 6.34
C ALA A 63 9.63 -11.01 6.90
N GLU A 64 10.00 -9.82 7.39
CA GLU A 64 11.32 -9.59 8.01
C GLU A 64 11.51 -10.41 9.29
N ARG A 65 10.43 -10.66 10.03
CA ARG A 65 10.45 -11.42 11.29
C ARG A 65 10.76 -12.89 11.05
N ASP A 66 10.26 -13.46 9.95
CA ASP A 66 10.34 -14.90 9.67
C ASP A 66 11.53 -15.28 8.79
N ARG A 67 11.92 -14.44 7.81
CA ARG A 67 12.94 -14.79 6.79
C ARG A 67 14.20 -13.92 6.82
N GLY A 68 14.31 -12.98 7.77
CA GLY A 68 15.44 -12.06 7.85
C GLY A 68 15.24 -10.83 6.97
N ARG A 69 16.25 -10.41 6.19
CA ARG A 69 16.18 -9.13 5.47
C ARG A 69 15.29 -9.24 4.23
N THR A 70 14.09 -8.69 4.28
CA THR A 70 13.18 -8.66 3.13
C THR A 70 13.67 -7.66 2.08
N GLY A 71 13.87 -8.12 0.84
CA GLY A 71 14.21 -7.26 -0.30
C GLY A 71 13.04 -6.35 -0.71
N TRP A 72 13.25 -5.52 -1.72
CA TRP A 72 12.23 -4.61 -2.25
C TRP A 72 11.06 -5.34 -2.93
N VAL A 73 11.28 -6.58 -3.37
CA VAL A 73 10.31 -7.37 -4.13
C VAL A 73 9.01 -7.61 -3.37
N VAL A 74 9.08 -7.98 -2.08
CA VAL A 74 7.89 -8.31 -1.27
C VAL A 74 6.94 -7.12 -1.09
N PRO A 75 7.39 -5.95 -0.57
CA PRO A 75 6.50 -4.80 -0.44
C PRO A 75 5.98 -4.28 -1.79
N VAL A 76 6.81 -4.26 -2.84
CA VAL A 76 6.38 -3.80 -4.17
C VAL A 76 5.32 -4.73 -4.76
N SER A 77 5.58 -6.05 -4.79
CA SER A 77 4.60 -7.02 -5.29
C SER A 77 3.31 -7.03 -4.47
N THR A 78 3.39 -6.84 -3.15
CA THR A 78 2.19 -6.73 -2.30
C THR A 78 1.33 -5.54 -2.74
N GLY A 79 1.91 -4.35 -2.84
CA GLY A 79 1.19 -3.14 -3.26
C GLY A 79 0.58 -3.27 -4.66
N THR A 80 1.36 -3.82 -5.61
CA THR A 80 0.89 -4.05 -6.98
C THR A 80 -0.25 -5.07 -7.04
N ILE A 81 -0.14 -6.21 -6.35
CA ILE A 81 -1.17 -7.26 -6.34
C ILE A 81 -2.45 -6.75 -5.68
N PHE A 82 -2.35 -6.09 -4.52
CA PHE A 82 -3.53 -5.55 -3.85
C PHE A 82 -4.24 -4.51 -4.71
N SER A 83 -3.50 -3.65 -5.41
CA SER A 83 -4.11 -2.70 -6.34
C SER A 83 -4.79 -3.40 -7.52
N ALA A 84 -4.14 -4.40 -8.13
CA ALA A 84 -4.75 -5.19 -9.21
C ALA A 84 -6.03 -5.91 -8.76
N VAL A 85 -6.11 -6.37 -7.50
CA VAL A 85 -7.33 -6.98 -6.95
C VAL A 85 -8.45 -5.95 -6.78
N ILE A 86 -8.14 -4.74 -6.28
CA ILE A 86 -9.12 -3.66 -6.12
C ILE A 86 -9.66 -3.23 -7.48
N GLU A 87 -8.80 -3.14 -8.49
CA GLU A 87 -9.16 -2.88 -9.88
C GLU A 87 -10.14 -3.94 -10.43
N VAL A 88 -9.83 -5.23 -10.26
CA VAL A 88 -10.73 -6.32 -10.66
C VAL A 88 -12.07 -6.23 -9.93
N ALA A 89 -12.06 -5.88 -8.64
CA ALA A 89 -13.28 -5.67 -7.89
C ALA A 89 -14.09 -4.50 -8.47
N GLN A 90 -13.48 -3.34 -8.71
CA GLN A 90 -14.15 -2.18 -9.32
C GLN A 90 -14.75 -2.51 -10.70
N HIS A 91 -14.01 -3.23 -11.56
CA HIS A 91 -14.52 -3.69 -12.84
C HIS A 91 -15.74 -4.62 -12.70
N TYR A 92 -15.72 -5.52 -11.72
CA TYR A 92 -16.87 -6.38 -11.42
C TYR A 92 -18.08 -5.56 -10.95
N TYR A 93 -17.87 -4.60 -10.04
CA TYR A 93 -18.95 -3.73 -9.55
C TYR A 93 -19.56 -2.91 -10.69
N ASP A 94 -18.75 -2.28 -11.56
CA ASP A 94 -19.23 -1.53 -12.73
C ASP A 94 -20.06 -2.42 -13.68
N ARG A 95 -19.53 -3.60 -14.03
CA ARG A 95 -20.18 -4.52 -14.97
C ARG A 95 -21.51 -5.09 -14.48
N TYR A 96 -21.66 -5.36 -13.19
CA TYR A 96 -22.82 -6.06 -12.65
C TYR A 96 -23.81 -5.15 -11.90
N LEU A 97 -23.37 -3.99 -11.41
CA LEU A 97 -24.22 -3.04 -10.68
C LEU A 97 -24.50 -1.76 -11.48
N GLY A 98 -23.86 -1.59 -12.65
CA GLY A 98 -24.16 -0.50 -13.58
C GLY A 98 -23.73 0.88 -13.09
N VAL A 99 -22.77 0.93 -12.17
CA VAL A 99 -22.20 2.17 -11.62
C VAL A 99 -20.92 2.48 -12.42
N PRO A 100 -20.94 3.46 -13.35
CA PRO A 100 -19.76 3.80 -14.13
C PRO A 100 -18.72 4.48 -13.24
N ILE A 101 -17.73 3.73 -12.77
CA ILE A 101 -16.76 4.24 -11.79
C ILE A 101 -15.63 5.05 -12.43
N GLU A 102 -15.15 4.73 -13.64
CA GLU A 102 -14.12 5.53 -14.36
C GLU A 102 -13.80 4.97 -15.78
N PRO A 103 -13.23 5.78 -16.70
CA PRO A 103 -12.66 5.29 -17.96
C PRO A 103 -11.44 4.38 -17.77
N HIS A 104 -11.29 3.33 -18.60
CA HIS A 104 -10.22 2.32 -18.53
C HIS A 104 -8.77 2.84 -18.42
N ILE A 105 -8.48 4.08 -18.81
CA ILE A 105 -7.15 4.69 -18.69
C ILE A 105 -6.76 4.88 -17.22
N TRP A 106 -7.74 5.11 -16.34
CA TRP A 106 -7.51 5.30 -14.90
C TRP A 106 -7.20 3.99 -14.17
N ASN A 107 -7.57 2.85 -14.75
CA ASN A 107 -7.28 1.51 -14.24
C ASN A 107 -5.78 1.20 -14.24
N ALA A 108 -5.06 1.65 -15.29
CA ALA A 108 -3.60 1.56 -15.32
C ALA A 108 -2.95 2.42 -14.23
N ILE A 109 -3.56 3.57 -13.92
CA ILE A 109 -3.10 4.47 -12.87
C ILE A 109 -3.31 3.84 -11.48
N ASP A 110 -4.37 3.07 -11.26
CA ASP A 110 -4.56 2.32 -10.02
C ASP A 110 -3.41 1.33 -9.76
N VAL A 111 -3.06 0.50 -10.74
CA VAL A 111 -1.94 -0.45 -10.59
C VAL A 111 -0.61 0.28 -10.31
N LEU A 112 -0.40 1.44 -10.94
CA LEU A 112 0.76 2.29 -10.67
C LEU A 112 0.73 2.83 -9.23
N THR A 113 -0.42 3.26 -8.71
CA THR A 113 -0.53 3.74 -7.32
C THR A 113 -0.22 2.65 -6.29
N GLY A 114 -0.64 1.40 -6.54
CA GLY A 114 -0.26 0.24 -5.74
C GLY A 114 1.25 0.01 -5.72
N THR A 115 1.87 0.10 -6.89
CA THR A 115 3.33 -0.03 -7.06
C THR A 115 4.08 1.10 -6.33
N ILE A 116 3.61 2.34 -6.45
CA ILE A 116 4.15 3.51 -5.73
C ILE A 116 4.01 3.31 -4.22
N GLY A 117 2.86 2.86 -3.73
CA GLY A 117 2.64 2.53 -2.33
C GLY A 117 3.66 1.50 -1.83
N GLY A 118 3.89 0.44 -2.62
CA GLY A 118 4.91 -0.56 -2.34
C GLY A 118 6.33 0.00 -2.27
N LEU A 119 6.70 0.92 -3.16
CA LEU A 119 7.99 1.61 -3.14
C LEU A 119 8.14 2.53 -1.92
N LEU A 120 7.08 3.26 -1.55
CA LEU A 120 7.06 4.06 -0.32
C LEU A 120 7.27 3.20 0.92
N ALA A 121 6.70 2.00 0.95
CA ALA A 121 6.94 1.04 2.01
C ALA A 121 8.40 0.58 2.07
N VAL A 122 9.05 0.33 0.92
CA VAL A 122 10.50 0.03 0.85
C VAL A 122 11.31 1.18 1.44
N TRP A 123 11.01 2.40 1.03
CA TRP A 123 11.69 3.59 1.53
C TRP A 123 11.51 3.76 3.03
N ALA A 124 10.28 3.65 3.55
CA ALA A 124 10.01 3.70 4.99
C ALA A 124 10.74 2.60 5.78
N LEU A 125 10.82 1.38 5.24
CA LEU A 125 11.60 0.29 5.83
C LEU A 125 13.10 0.61 5.86
N SER A 126 13.63 1.25 4.81
CA SER A 126 15.03 1.65 4.77
C SER A 126 15.41 2.64 5.90
N LEU A 127 14.50 3.56 6.25
CA LEU A 127 14.69 4.53 7.33
C LEU A 127 14.61 3.88 8.73
N THR A 128 13.82 2.83 8.89
CA THR A 128 13.67 2.12 10.17
C THR A 128 14.78 1.09 10.41
N ARG A 129 15.53 0.72 9.37
CA ARG A 129 16.71 -0.14 9.47
C ARG A 129 17.87 0.64 10.08
N ARG A 130 18.12 0.45 11.38
CA ARG A 130 19.34 0.94 12.03
C ARG A 130 20.60 0.34 11.36
N PRO A 131 21.63 1.14 11.02
CA PRO A 131 22.87 0.65 10.38
C PRO A 131 23.71 -0.35 11.20
N GLY A 132 23.42 -0.55 12.50
CA GLY A 132 24.40 -1.11 13.45
C GLY A 132 24.64 -2.63 13.47
N ARG A 133 24.08 -3.44 12.56
CA ARG A 133 24.26 -4.92 12.61
C ARG A 133 25.38 -5.44 11.71
N SER A 134 25.75 -4.70 10.65
CA SER A 134 26.87 -5.08 9.77
C SER A 134 28.23 -4.73 10.37
N GLU A 135 28.34 -3.66 11.16
CA GLU A 135 29.58 -3.29 11.84
C GLU A 135 29.95 -4.25 12.97
N ARG A 136 28.98 -4.68 13.80
CA ARG A 136 29.23 -5.70 14.84
C ARG A 136 29.71 -7.04 14.29
N ARG A 137 29.29 -7.41 13.07
CA ARG A 137 29.76 -8.65 12.41
C ARG A 137 31.16 -8.52 11.81
N ARG A 138 31.58 -7.31 11.43
CA ARG A 138 32.96 -7.04 11.00
C ARG A 138 33.93 -6.98 12.19
N GLN A 139 33.51 -6.41 13.32
CA GLN A 139 34.32 -6.37 14.55
C GLN A 139 34.45 -7.73 15.26
N ALA A 140 33.57 -8.70 14.97
CA ALA A 140 33.62 -10.04 15.57
C ALA A 140 34.43 -11.06 14.75
N ARG A 141 35.05 -10.66 13.64
CA ARG A 141 36.06 -11.51 12.99
C ARG A 141 37.41 -11.23 13.64
N PRO A 142 37.99 -12.16 14.42
CA PRO A 142 39.40 -12.06 14.74
C PRO A 142 40.17 -12.06 13.41
N GLU A 143 41.03 -11.07 13.21
CA GLU A 143 41.96 -11.09 12.10
C GLU A 143 42.86 -12.33 12.22
N PRO A 144 43.13 -13.04 11.11
CA PRO A 144 44.01 -14.21 11.11
C PRO A 144 45.47 -13.85 11.34
#